data_AF-A0A0G0EM90-F1
#
_entry.id   AF-A0A0G0EM90-F1
#
_cell.length_a   1.000
_cell.length_b   1.000
_cell.length_c   1.000
_cell.angle_alpha   90.00
_cell.angle_beta   90.00
_cell.angle_gamma   90.00
#
_symmetry.space_group_name_H-M   'P 1'
#
loop_
_entity.id
_entity.type
_entity.pdbx_description
1 polymer ?
#
loop_
_entity_poly.entity_id
_entity_poly.type
_entity_poly.pdbx_seq_one_letter_code
_entity_poly.pdbx_strand_id
1 'polypeptide(L)'
;MSYPGNTRKTLTKKYHNMRNIKKILQTLFILALFLTGTGNVVYADISLTIRDGNTKIFEGAVPLQATGTIDLNDNTGTSHSIDAQSVLSLINDADILSADFSISDLEYYSSFGSLYLKCITGTIMGEKCDNWQYTVNNTYPGIGMDQKVLSDGENVYLYFGPQYKITLNSNSITISDTLTATAQEYDYQNDAWIMRTGVTVGLTQPNPENPWTPTEIQTAAVDANSEANFSSIPEGSYNVGIKEDFYFPTETLTVTAAPASDTGSSSSSSSSGSRKNKNTGSVLGIETKVKFDLEKAFESIILQQKENGSFGENLYTDWTAIALAGGNYQNQTIKLIKYFTESKFEDGHLTDYERHAMALMALGLNPYNTNNENYIKKITDSFDGKQFGDTNQDNDDIFALIILQNAGFTQSDKIIADDISFILNRQKENGSWDENIDMTGAGMQAIAFFNQNEWVANALVKAREFLKQNQKNDGGWGNVSSTAWAIGGIWALSEKPENWIKNDNTPLDYLAINQDTDGGIKNLPAGEEGESLQNKIWETAYAITALSGKTWNQIMQKFEKLEEESISPPIEKKMPTKITAKEATPKKQKINSENLPSQNTATVINAITENKEEILPIKKGWFRNLLEKIFNIF
;
A
#
# COMPACT_ATOMS: atom_id res chain seq x y z
N MET A 1 -54.69 -28.81 12.76
CA MET A 1 -54.27 -28.19 14.04
C MET A 1 -54.17 -26.68 13.84
N SER A 2 -54.01 -25.88 14.91
CA SER A 2 -54.23 -24.42 14.86
C SER A 2 -53.13 -23.62 14.15
N TYR A 3 -53.52 -22.53 13.49
CA TYR A 3 -52.64 -21.43 13.11
C TYR A 3 -52.09 -20.70 14.37
N PRO A 4 -50.83 -20.21 14.33
CA PRO A 4 -50.32 -19.17 15.22
C PRO A 4 -50.30 -17.79 14.52
N GLY A 5 -51.48 -17.27 14.15
CA GLY A 5 -51.61 -15.98 13.46
C GLY A 5 -51.38 -14.76 14.35
N ASN A 6 -50.13 -14.49 14.78
CA ASN A 6 -49.83 -13.37 15.69
C ASN A 6 -48.53 -12.58 15.40
N THR A 7 -47.55 -13.13 14.67
CA THR A 7 -46.25 -12.48 14.40
C THR A 7 -46.34 -11.15 13.65
N ARG A 8 -47.26 -11.02 12.67
CA ARG A 8 -47.50 -9.74 11.97
C ARG A 8 -47.99 -8.61 12.88
N LYS A 9 -48.63 -8.93 14.02
CA LYS A 9 -49.10 -7.93 15.00
C LYS A 9 -48.02 -7.52 16.01
N THR A 10 -47.06 -8.39 16.33
CA THR A 10 -45.93 -8.01 17.19
C THR A 10 -44.92 -7.14 16.47
N LEU A 11 -44.57 -7.45 15.21
CA LEU A 11 -43.65 -6.63 14.40
C LEU A 11 -44.18 -5.20 14.20
N THR A 12 -45.43 -5.06 13.71
CA THR A 12 -46.06 -3.74 13.51
C THR A 12 -46.19 -2.95 14.81
N LYS A 13 -46.41 -3.61 15.95
CA LYS A 13 -46.46 -2.95 17.26
C LYS A 13 -45.08 -2.55 17.80
N LYS A 14 -44.02 -3.34 17.56
CA LYS A 14 -42.61 -2.96 17.85
C LYS A 14 -42.25 -1.69 17.07
N TYR A 15 -42.51 -1.68 15.76
CA TYR A 15 -42.28 -0.52 14.88
C TYR A 15 -43.01 0.75 15.33
N HIS A 16 -44.31 0.65 15.69
CA HIS A 16 -45.08 1.79 16.19
C HIS A 16 -44.54 2.34 17.52
N ASN A 17 -43.98 1.49 18.38
CA ASN A 17 -43.37 1.92 19.64
C ASN A 17 -42.04 2.66 19.39
N MET A 18 -41.18 2.11 18.52
CA MET A 18 -39.91 2.76 18.15
C MET A 18 -40.15 4.13 17.50
N ARG A 19 -41.16 4.27 16.63
CA ARG A 19 -41.53 5.56 16.01
C ARG A 19 -41.98 6.64 17.02
N ASN A 20 -42.51 6.24 18.18
CA ASN A 20 -42.84 7.17 19.26
C ASN A 20 -41.63 7.50 20.15
N ILE A 21 -40.72 6.54 20.37
CA ILE A 21 -39.47 6.76 21.10
C ILE A 21 -38.54 7.71 20.32
N LYS A 22 -38.38 7.50 19.00
CA LYS A 22 -37.65 8.42 18.12
C LYS A 22 -38.10 9.87 18.25
N LYS A 23 -39.41 10.14 18.23
CA LYS A 23 -39.95 11.50 18.38
C LYS A 23 -39.57 12.17 19.71
N ILE A 24 -39.42 11.39 20.78
CA ILE A 24 -38.96 11.89 22.08
C ILE A 24 -37.46 12.21 22.02
N LEU A 25 -36.66 11.32 21.44
CA LEU A 25 -35.21 11.53 21.22
C LEU A 25 -34.94 12.75 20.33
N GLN A 26 -35.64 12.89 19.20
CA GLN A 26 -35.58 14.08 18.33
C GLN A 26 -35.83 15.38 19.10
N THR A 27 -36.85 15.38 19.97
CA THR A 27 -37.19 16.55 20.79
C THR A 27 -36.09 16.87 21.82
N LEU A 28 -35.42 15.85 22.36
CA LEU A 28 -34.32 16.00 23.33
C LEU A 28 -32.99 16.43 22.66
N PHE A 29 -32.67 15.88 21.49
CA PHE A 29 -31.46 16.20 20.73
C PHE A 29 -31.46 17.67 20.26
N ILE A 30 -32.59 18.13 19.72
CA ILE A 30 -32.79 19.55 19.38
C ILE A 30 -32.65 20.43 20.62
N LEU A 31 -33.16 20.00 21.79
CA LEU A 31 -33.05 20.77 23.03
C LEU A 31 -31.59 20.84 23.56
N ALA A 32 -30.80 19.80 23.37
CA ALA A 32 -29.38 19.78 23.73
C ALA A 32 -28.56 20.76 22.88
N LEU A 33 -28.76 20.77 21.56
CA LEU A 33 -28.16 21.73 20.62
C LEU A 33 -28.42 23.20 20.98
N PHE A 34 -29.57 23.50 21.57
CA PHE A 34 -29.90 24.85 22.05
C PHE A 34 -29.32 25.22 23.43
N LEU A 35 -28.71 24.29 24.16
CA LEU A 35 -28.19 24.53 25.52
C LEU A 35 -26.67 24.77 25.59
N THR A 36 -25.89 24.35 24.59
CA THR A 36 -24.42 24.54 24.52
C THR A 36 -24.00 25.88 23.89
N GLY A 37 -24.67 26.97 24.28
CA GLY A 37 -24.61 28.27 23.60
C GLY A 37 -23.40 29.17 23.92
N THR A 38 -22.17 28.74 23.63
CA THR A 38 -21.00 29.66 23.49
C THR A 38 -20.04 29.23 22.39
N GLY A 39 -20.32 29.63 21.15
CA GLY A 39 -19.41 29.47 20.00
C GLY A 39 -20.13 28.95 18.77
N ASN A 40 -20.41 29.82 17.80
CA ASN A 40 -20.94 29.41 16.50
C ASN A 40 -19.82 28.84 15.63
N VAL A 41 -19.39 27.61 15.92
CA VAL A 41 -18.79 26.76 14.89
C VAL A 41 -19.95 26.23 14.05
N VAL A 42 -20.17 26.85 12.89
CA VAL A 42 -21.08 26.30 11.88
C VAL A 42 -20.29 25.24 11.13
N TYR A 43 -20.31 24.02 11.65
CA TYR A 43 -19.84 22.84 10.92
C TYR A 43 -20.64 22.73 9.61
N ALA A 44 -19.98 22.39 8.51
CA ALA A 44 -20.66 22.21 7.23
C ALA A 44 -21.35 20.84 7.20
N ASP A 45 -22.68 20.85 7.12
CA ASP A 45 -23.50 19.62 7.09
C ASP A 45 -23.00 18.63 6.03
N ILE A 46 -22.94 17.35 6.39
CA ILE A 46 -22.61 16.26 5.48
C ILE A 46 -23.84 15.97 4.61
N SER A 47 -23.65 15.84 3.30
CA SER A 47 -24.70 15.36 2.40
C SER A 47 -24.81 13.85 2.55
N LEU A 48 -25.95 13.31 3.00
CA LEU A 48 -26.19 11.88 3.11
C LEU A 48 -27.37 11.45 2.22
N THR A 49 -27.14 10.46 1.36
CA THR A 49 -28.19 9.77 0.58
C THR A 49 -28.19 8.28 0.88
N ILE A 50 -29.32 7.75 1.33
CA ILE A 50 -29.56 6.32 1.55
C ILE A 50 -30.55 5.82 0.49
N ARG A 51 -30.26 4.73 -0.25
CA ARG A 51 -31.15 4.24 -1.34
C ARG A 51 -31.22 2.73 -1.55
N ASP A 52 -32.30 2.27 -2.19
CA ASP A 52 -32.53 0.90 -2.67
C ASP A 52 -33.11 0.97 -4.09
N GLY A 53 -32.27 0.74 -5.10
CA GLY A 53 -32.54 1.16 -6.48
C GLY A 53 -32.98 2.63 -6.53
N ASN A 54 -34.00 2.93 -7.35
CA ASN A 54 -34.58 4.27 -7.51
C ASN A 54 -35.25 4.81 -6.23
N THR A 55 -35.38 4.01 -5.17
CA THR A 55 -36.00 4.44 -3.91
C THR A 55 -34.97 5.14 -3.04
N LYS A 56 -34.95 6.48 -3.03
CA LYS A 56 -34.27 7.23 -1.96
C LYS A 56 -35.03 7.02 -0.65
N ILE A 57 -34.36 6.40 0.31
CA ILE A 57 -34.85 6.06 1.66
C ILE A 57 -34.65 7.25 2.59
N PHE A 58 -33.52 7.95 2.41
CA PHE A 58 -33.19 9.23 3.04
C PHE A 58 -32.37 10.05 2.04
N GLU A 59 -32.60 11.36 1.99
CA GLU A 59 -31.74 12.32 1.28
C GLU A 59 -31.79 13.63 2.05
N GLY A 60 -30.64 14.11 2.52
CA GLY A 60 -30.61 15.33 3.31
C GLY A 60 -29.21 15.69 3.83
N ALA A 61 -29.16 16.89 4.40
CA ALA A 61 -28.02 17.40 5.14
C ALA A 61 -28.07 16.86 6.59
N VAL A 62 -26.95 16.32 7.09
CA VAL A 62 -26.81 15.79 8.46
C VAL A 62 -25.64 16.51 9.13
N PRO A 63 -25.83 17.18 10.28
CA PRO A 63 -24.73 17.85 10.98
C PRO A 63 -23.67 16.84 11.42
N LEU A 64 -22.38 17.15 11.21
CA LEU A 64 -21.29 16.37 11.76
C LEU A 64 -21.19 16.62 13.28
N GLN A 65 -20.97 15.57 14.08
CA GLN A 65 -20.76 15.74 15.53
C GLN A 65 -19.42 16.42 15.83
N ALA A 66 -19.25 16.90 17.06
CA ALA A 66 -17.95 17.32 17.56
C ALA A 66 -17.01 16.12 17.74
N THR A 67 -15.70 16.35 17.58
CA THR A 67 -14.63 15.34 17.77
C THR A 67 -14.73 14.66 19.15
N GLY A 68 -14.72 13.33 19.16
CA GLY A 68 -14.85 12.51 20.36
C GLY A 68 -15.28 11.09 20.02
N THR A 69 -15.84 10.37 20.99
CA THR A 69 -16.39 9.03 20.77
C THR A 69 -17.85 8.92 21.20
N ILE A 70 -18.63 8.06 20.55
CA ILE A 70 -19.97 7.67 20.97
C ILE A 70 -20.08 6.15 21.16
N ASP A 71 -20.97 5.73 22.05
CA ASP A 71 -21.29 4.32 22.29
C ASP A 71 -22.50 3.88 21.44
N LEU A 72 -22.33 2.89 20.57
CA LEU A 72 -23.42 2.20 19.88
C LEU A 72 -23.56 0.76 20.39
N ASN A 73 -24.80 0.26 20.45
CA ASN A 73 -25.07 -1.12 20.86
C ASN A 73 -25.24 -2.04 19.65
N ASP A 74 -24.60 -3.20 19.67
CA ASP A 74 -24.85 -4.28 18.71
C ASP A 74 -26.19 -5.02 18.95
N ASN A 75 -26.50 -5.98 18.09
CA ASN A 75 -27.70 -6.81 18.14
C ASN A 75 -27.79 -7.74 19.37
N THR A 76 -26.70 -7.94 20.11
CA THR A 76 -26.69 -8.62 21.42
C THR A 76 -27.04 -7.67 22.57
N GLY A 77 -26.94 -6.36 22.34
CA GLY A 77 -27.04 -5.30 23.34
C GLY A 77 -25.71 -4.97 24.01
N THR A 78 -24.58 -5.33 23.39
CA THR A 78 -23.23 -4.98 23.88
C THR A 78 -22.83 -3.63 23.30
N SER A 79 -22.29 -2.76 24.16
CA SER A 79 -21.89 -1.39 23.82
C SER A 79 -20.46 -1.36 23.28
N HIS A 80 -20.25 -0.67 22.17
CA HIS A 80 -18.96 -0.47 21.51
C HIS A 80 -18.74 1.02 21.23
N SER A 81 -17.55 1.51 21.56
CA SER A 81 -17.18 2.92 21.37
C SER A 81 -16.60 3.12 19.96
N ILE A 82 -17.13 4.09 19.23
CA ILE A 82 -16.72 4.47 17.87
C ILE A 82 -16.43 5.98 17.80
N ASP A 83 -15.74 6.44 16.75
CA ASP A 83 -15.52 7.86 16.55
C ASP A 83 -16.85 8.60 16.26
N ALA A 84 -17.07 9.72 16.95
CA ALA A 84 -18.29 10.52 16.83
C ALA A 84 -18.48 11.12 15.42
N GLN A 85 -17.40 11.26 14.65
CA GLN A 85 -17.39 11.76 13.27
C GLN A 85 -17.34 10.62 12.23
N SER A 86 -17.53 9.36 12.63
CA SER A 86 -17.60 8.22 11.71
C SER A 86 -18.85 8.23 10.80
N VAL A 87 -18.77 7.55 9.65
CA VAL A 87 -19.93 7.33 8.76
C VAL A 87 -21.07 6.60 9.49
N LEU A 88 -20.77 5.63 10.37
CA LEU A 88 -21.81 4.93 11.15
C LEU A 88 -22.47 5.88 12.17
N SER A 89 -21.71 6.76 12.82
CA SER A 89 -22.26 7.82 13.68
C SER A 89 -23.22 8.73 12.89
N LEU A 90 -22.82 9.17 11.69
CA LEU A 90 -23.67 9.98 10.81
C LEU A 90 -24.97 9.27 10.40
N ILE A 91 -24.91 7.97 10.07
CA ILE A 91 -26.09 7.19 9.70
C ILE A 91 -26.99 6.94 10.92
N ASN A 92 -26.41 6.74 12.11
CA ASN A 92 -27.15 6.67 13.37
C ASN A 92 -27.85 7.99 13.72
N ASP A 93 -27.22 9.15 13.48
CA ASP A 93 -27.87 10.45 13.67
C ASP A 93 -28.99 10.66 12.65
N ALA A 94 -28.79 10.27 11.39
CA ALA A 94 -29.86 10.27 10.39
C ALA A 94 -31.02 9.31 10.76
N ASP A 95 -30.72 8.16 11.38
CA ASP A 95 -31.70 7.23 11.94
C ASP A 95 -32.48 7.88 13.08
N ILE A 96 -31.82 8.53 14.04
CA ILE A 96 -32.49 9.25 15.14
C ILE A 96 -33.35 10.40 14.59
N LEU A 97 -32.84 11.19 13.64
CA LEU A 97 -33.49 12.39 13.11
C LEU A 97 -34.63 12.07 12.12
N SER A 98 -34.55 10.98 11.36
CA SER A 98 -35.58 10.54 10.41
C SER A 98 -36.57 9.54 11.00
N ALA A 99 -37.79 9.53 10.45
CA ALA A 99 -38.79 8.50 10.70
C ALA A 99 -39.03 7.59 9.48
N ASP A 100 -38.18 7.68 8.46
CA ASP A 100 -38.33 7.03 7.15
C ASP A 100 -37.61 5.68 7.09
N PHE A 101 -36.53 5.51 7.87
CA PHE A 101 -35.84 4.23 8.05
C PHE A 101 -35.50 3.95 9.52
N SER A 102 -34.85 2.81 9.78
CA SER A 102 -34.03 2.53 10.96
C SER A 102 -32.98 1.47 10.65
N ILE A 103 -31.78 1.59 11.22
CA ILE A 103 -30.85 0.47 11.41
C ILE A 103 -31.59 -0.56 12.26
N SER A 104 -31.87 -1.73 11.70
CA SER A 104 -32.67 -2.78 12.37
C SER A 104 -31.82 -3.94 12.87
N ASP A 105 -30.60 -4.08 12.37
CA ASP A 105 -29.58 -5.01 12.85
C ASP A 105 -28.17 -4.39 12.64
N LEU A 106 -27.33 -4.50 13.66
CA LEU A 106 -25.96 -3.95 13.74
C LEU A 106 -25.13 -5.00 14.47
N GLU A 107 -24.11 -5.56 13.83
CA GLU A 107 -23.43 -6.78 14.29
C GLU A 107 -21.93 -6.53 14.50
N TYR A 108 -21.40 -6.84 15.68
CA TYR A 108 -19.98 -6.62 15.97
C TYR A 108 -19.12 -7.82 15.54
N TYR A 109 -18.18 -7.57 14.63
CA TYR A 109 -17.22 -8.58 14.18
C TYR A 109 -15.87 -8.37 14.86
N SER A 110 -15.63 -9.13 15.93
CA SER A 110 -14.40 -9.06 16.72
C SER A 110 -13.12 -9.37 15.95
N SER A 111 -13.20 -10.10 14.82
CA SER A 111 -12.07 -10.32 13.90
C SER A 111 -11.63 -9.06 13.15
N PHE A 112 -12.54 -8.09 12.95
CA PHE A 112 -12.27 -6.83 12.24
C PHE A 112 -12.30 -5.61 13.19
N GLY A 113 -12.56 -5.84 14.49
CA GLY A 113 -12.72 -4.79 15.49
C GLY A 113 -13.86 -3.81 15.21
N SER A 114 -14.86 -4.19 14.39
CA SER A 114 -15.79 -3.26 13.72
C SER A 114 -17.26 -3.64 13.86
N LEU A 115 -18.13 -2.62 13.90
CA LEU A 115 -19.58 -2.72 13.80
C LEU A 115 -20.05 -2.75 12.33
N TYR A 116 -20.54 -3.92 11.91
CA TYR A 116 -21.16 -4.11 10.61
C TYR A 116 -22.62 -3.65 10.62
N LEU A 117 -22.94 -2.65 9.79
CA LEU A 117 -24.32 -2.23 9.49
C LEU A 117 -25.00 -3.34 8.67
N LYS A 118 -25.60 -4.29 9.40
CA LYS A 118 -26.16 -5.51 8.81
C LYS A 118 -27.48 -5.24 8.09
N CYS A 119 -28.45 -4.60 8.75
CA CYS A 119 -29.79 -4.39 8.20
C CYS A 119 -30.30 -2.95 8.39
N ILE A 120 -30.98 -2.43 7.37
CA ILE A 120 -31.86 -1.26 7.48
C ILE A 120 -33.29 -1.66 7.11
N THR A 121 -34.24 -1.23 7.94
CA THR A 121 -35.67 -1.26 7.64
C THR A 121 -36.15 0.11 7.16
N GLY A 122 -36.47 0.22 5.88
CA GLY A 122 -37.11 1.40 5.30
C GLY A 122 -38.65 1.31 5.33
N THR A 123 -39.33 2.42 5.57
CA THR A 123 -40.80 2.52 5.66
C THR A 123 -41.50 2.06 4.39
N ILE A 124 -40.84 2.20 3.23
CA ILE A 124 -41.39 1.87 1.91
C ILE A 124 -40.92 0.48 1.44
N MET A 125 -39.62 0.19 1.54
CA MET A 125 -38.99 -1.03 0.99
C MET A 125 -39.07 -2.26 1.92
N GLY A 126 -39.32 -2.08 3.22
CA GLY A 126 -39.17 -3.12 4.23
C GLY A 126 -37.72 -3.26 4.71
N GLU A 127 -37.36 -4.46 5.18
CA GLU A 127 -36.04 -4.77 5.72
C GLU A 127 -35.10 -5.31 4.63
N LYS A 128 -33.87 -4.79 4.57
CA LYS A 128 -32.82 -5.17 3.63
C LYS A 128 -31.50 -5.35 4.39
N CYS A 129 -30.82 -6.47 4.15
CA CYS A 129 -29.67 -6.92 4.94
C CYS A 129 -28.49 -7.38 4.09
N ASP A 130 -27.29 -7.38 4.69
CA ASP A 130 -26.05 -8.03 4.26
C ASP A 130 -25.46 -7.58 2.90
N ASN A 131 -26.04 -6.57 2.23
CA ASN A 131 -25.56 -6.03 0.95
C ASN A 131 -25.70 -4.50 0.88
N TRP A 132 -25.23 -3.83 1.93
CA TRP A 132 -25.13 -2.37 2.02
C TRP A 132 -23.71 -1.91 1.62
N GLN A 133 -23.63 -1.08 0.59
CA GLN A 133 -22.40 -0.49 0.06
C GLN A 133 -22.37 1.00 0.40
N TYR A 134 -21.19 1.58 0.62
CA TYR A 134 -21.08 3.02 0.88
C TYR A 134 -19.90 3.68 0.17
N THR A 135 -20.06 4.98 -0.13
CA THR A 135 -18.99 5.84 -0.63
C THR A 135 -18.91 7.13 0.17
N VAL A 136 -17.71 7.71 0.22
CA VAL A 136 -17.46 9.07 0.69
C VAL A 136 -16.73 9.83 -0.41
N ASN A 137 -17.26 10.98 -0.83
CA ASN A 137 -16.75 11.77 -1.95
C ASN A 137 -16.49 10.92 -3.20
N ASN A 138 -17.48 10.08 -3.54
CA ASN A 138 -17.50 9.12 -4.64
C ASN A 138 -16.44 7.99 -4.56
N THR A 139 -15.70 7.88 -3.47
CA THR A 139 -14.69 6.83 -3.23
C THR A 139 -15.26 5.76 -2.30
N TYR A 140 -15.11 4.47 -2.63
CA TYR A 140 -15.41 3.35 -1.72
C TYR A 140 -14.26 3.20 -0.70
N PRO A 141 -14.50 3.37 0.61
CA PRO A 141 -13.43 3.17 1.62
C PRO A 141 -13.32 1.69 1.99
N GLY A 142 -12.08 1.16 2.00
CA GLY A 142 -11.80 -0.25 2.34
C GLY A 142 -11.83 -0.58 3.84
N ILE A 143 -12.67 0.11 4.62
CA ILE A 143 -12.76 0.01 6.09
C ILE A 143 -14.21 0.07 6.56
N GLY A 144 -14.48 -0.26 7.83
CA GLY A 144 -15.80 -0.19 8.43
C GLY A 144 -16.41 1.23 8.42
N MET A 145 -17.74 1.33 8.36
CA MET A 145 -18.43 2.63 8.43
C MET A 145 -18.19 3.34 9.77
N ASP A 146 -17.95 2.57 10.83
CA ASP A 146 -17.53 3.02 12.16
C ASP A 146 -16.09 3.52 12.22
N GLN A 147 -15.24 3.08 11.28
CA GLN A 147 -13.83 3.43 11.19
C GLN A 147 -13.57 4.60 10.22
N LYS A 148 -14.40 4.81 9.18
CA LYS A 148 -14.28 5.98 8.29
C LYS A 148 -14.76 7.25 8.98
N VAL A 149 -13.82 7.94 9.62
CA VAL A 149 -13.96 9.33 10.10
C VAL A 149 -14.20 10.28 8.92
N LEU A 150 -15.15 11.20 9.05
CA LEU A 150 -15.56 12.19 8.07
C LEU A 150 -14.87 13.55 8.28
N SER A 151 -15.07 14.47 7.34
CA SER A 151 -14.73 15.89 7.48
C SER A 151 -15.89 16.78 7.00
N ASP A 152 -15.86 18.05 7.40
CA ASP A 152 -16.87 19.06 7.03
C ASP A 152 -17.14 19.10 5.51
N GLY A 153 -18.42 19.00 5.14
CA GLY A 153 -18.88 19.13 3.74
C GLY A 153 -18.62 17.94 2.81
N GLU A 154 -18.25 16.76 3.32
CA GLU A 154 -18.19 15.54 2.50
C GLU A 154 -19.59 15.10 2.00
N ASN A 155 -19.64 14.26 0.96
CA ASN A 155 -20.86 13.64 0.45
C ASN A 155 -20.80 12.12 0.61
N VAL A 156 -21.81 11.54 1.27
CA VAL A 156 -21.91 10.13 1.63
C VAL A 156 -23.11 9.49 0.92
N TYR A 157 -22.86 8.42 0.18
CA TYR A 157 -23.91 7.53 -0.30
C TYR A 157 -23.87 6.21 0.46
N LEU A 158 -25.04 5.70 0.83
CA LEU A 158 -25.27 4.35 1.34
C LEU A 158 -26.34 3.70 0.46
N TYR A 159 -26.04 2.60 -0.21
CA TYR A 159 -26.97 1.97 -1.13
C TYR A 159 -27.04 0.46 -0.99
N PHE A 160 -28.22 -0.10 -1.30
CA PHE A 160 -28.43 -1.54 -1.31
C PHE A 160 -28.19 -2.13 -2.70
N GLY A 161 -27.42 -3.22 -2.76
CA GLY A 161 -27.08 -3.94 -3.99
C GLY A 161 -25.57 -3.95 -4.29
N PRO A 162 -25.12 -4.79 -5.23
CA PRO A 162 -23.70 -4.91 -5.57
C PRO A 162 -23.19 -3.69 -6.35
N GLN A 163 -21.89 -3.41 -6.23
CA GLN A 163 -21.20 -2.36 -7.00
C GLN A 163 -21.16 -2.67 -8.51
N TYR A 164 -21.11 -3.96 -8.85
CA TYR A 164 -20.85 -4.48 -10.19
C TYR A 164 -21.81 -5.63 -10.55
N LYS A 165 -21.93 -5.94 -11.85
CA LYS A 165 -22.63 -7.15 -12.32
C LYS A 165 -22.17 -7.59 -13.72
N ILE A 166 -22.55 -8.82 -14.08
CA ILE A 166 -22.65 -9.30 -15.46
C ILE A 166 -24.11 -9.25 -15.93
N THR A 167 -24.34 -9.10 -17.24
CA THR A 167 -25.54 -9.60 -17.92
C THR A 167 -25.13 -10.48 -19.11
N LEU A 168 -25.95 -11.47 -19.47
CA LEU A 168 -25.65 -12.41 -20.56
C LEU A 168 -26.58 -12.20 -21.76
N ASN A 169 -26.07 -12.37 -22.98
CA ASN A 169 -26.92 -12.43 -24.18
C ASN A 169 -27.89 -13.63 -24.17
N SER A 170 -27.51 -14.72 -23.51
CA SER A 170 -28.40 -15.83 -23.12
C SER A 170 -27.83 -16.60 -21.93
N ASN A 171 -28.69 -16.98 -20.98
CA ASN A 171 -28.35 -17.93 -19.91
C ASN A 171 -28.34 -19.41 -20.39
N SER A 172 -28.64 -19.69 -21.66
CA SER A 172 -28.62 -21.05 -22.24
C SER A 172 -28.19 -21.04 -23.72
N ILE A 173 -27.19 -21.87 -24.06
CA ILE A 173 -26.59 -21.95 -25.41
C ILE A 173 -26.22 -23.41 -25.78
N THR A 174 -25.73 -23.61 -27.01
CA THR A 174 -25.06 -24.84 -27.45
C THR A 174 -23.54 -24.66 -27.55
N ILE A 175 -22.79 -25.77 -27.59
CA ILE A 175 -21.33 -25.80 -27.77
C ILE A 175 -20.82 -25.06 -29.03
N SER A 176 -21.69 -24.81 -30.01
CA SER A 176 -21.38 -24.11 -31.27
C SER A 176 -21.69 -22.62 -31.27
N ASP A 177 -22.33 -22.10 -30.21
CA ASP A 177 -22.72 -20.69 -30.11
C ASP A 177 -21.63 -19.84 -29.45
N THR A 178 -21.77 -18.52 -29.58
CA THR A 178 -20.96 -17.52 -28.86
C THR A 178 -21.77 -16.94 -27.69
N LEU A 179 -21.22 -17.04 -26.48
CA LEU A 179 -21.70 -16.26 -25.34
C LEU A 179 -21.12 -14.85 -25.41
N THR A 180 -21.95 -13.85 -25.19
CA THR A 180 -21.54 -12.47 -24.94
C THR A 180 -21.98 -12.10 -23.53
N ALA A 181 -21.03 -11.74 -22.67
CA ALA A 181 -21.25 -11.31 -21.30
C ALA A 181 -20.86 -9.84 -21.15
N THR A 182 -21.81 -9.00 -20.76
CA THR A 182 -21.61 -7.56 -20.61
C THR A 182 -21.32 -7.22 -19.14
N ALA A 183 -20.14 -6.69 -18.85
CA ALA A 183 -19.78 -6.22 -17.52
C ALA A 183 -20.33 -4.80 -17.29
N GLN A 184 -20.85 -4.52 -16.09
CA GLN A 184 -21.43 -3.21 -15.75
C GLN A 184 -21.09 -2.78 -14.33
N GLU A 185 -21.00 -1.46 -14.13
CA GLU A 185 -20.85 -0.79 -12.82
C GLU A 185 -22.12 -0.02 -12.47
N TYR A 186 -22.44 0.07 -11.17
CA TYR A 186 -23.62 0.76 -10.69
C TYR A 186 -23.33 2.24 -10.39
N ASP A 187 -23.93 3.11 -11.20
CA ASP A 187 -24.06 4.53 -10.89
C ASP A 187 -25.17 4.70 -9.84
N TYR A 188 -24.74 4.57 -8.59
CA TYR A 188 -25.54 4.77 -7.38
C TYR A 188 -26.04 6.22 -7.18
N GLN A 189 -25.65 7.17 -8.03
CA GLN A 189 -26.21 8.51 -8.03
C GLN A 189 -27.47 8.55 -8.91
N ASN A 190 -27.39 7.99 -10.12
CA ASN A 190 -28.44 8.11 -11.15
C ASN A 190 -29.35 6.87 -11.32
N ASP A 191 -29.18 5.80 -10.53
CA ASP A 191 -29.86 4.49 -10.70
C ASP A 191 -29.42 3.71 -11.96
N ALA A 192 -28.30 4.11 -12.58
CA ALA A 192 -27.90 3.60 -13.87
C ALA A 192 -26.89 2.44 -13.74
N TRP A 193 -26.86 1.58 -14.75
CA TRP A 193 -25.81 0.59 -14.93
C TRP A 193 -24.95 0.99 -16.13
N ILE A 194 -23.75 1.47 -15.86
CA ILE A 194 -22.81 2.00 -16.84
C ILE A 194 -21.83 0.93 -17.31
N MET A 195 -21.09 1.21 -18.38
CA MET A 195 -20.06 0.31 -18.91
C MET A 195 -18.87 0.23 -17.95
N ARG A 196 -18.38 -0.99 -17.66
CA ARG A 196 -17.16 -1.25 -16.90
C ARG A 196 -16.19 -2.04 -17.77
N THR A 197 -15.16 -1.37 -18.27
CA THR A 197 -14.11 -1.95 -19.11
C THR A 197 -12.82 -2.17 -18.31
N GLY A 198 -11.83 -2.86 -18.89
CA GLY A 198 -10.55 -3.12 -18.20
C GLY A 198 -10.61 -4.22 -17.13
N VAL A 199 -11.67 -5.04 -17.15
CA VAL A 199 -11.85 -6.22 -16.28
C VAL A 199 -11.98 -7.49 -17.12
N THR A 200 -11.95 -8.66 -16.48
CA THR A 200 -12.00 -9.98 -17.11
C THR A 200 -13.26 -10.71 -16.68
N VAL A 201 -14.05 -11.20 -17.63
CA VAL A 201 -15.14 -12.13 -17.29
C VAL A 201 -14.59 -13.56 -17.27
N GLY A 202 -14.99 -14.34 -16.26
CA GLY A 202 -14.67 -15.75 -16.13
C GLY A 202 -15.91 -16.64 -16.17
N LEU A 203 -15.82 -17.74 -16.92
CA LEU A 203 -16.72 -18.90 -16.80
C LEU A 203 -16.10 -19.87 -15.80
N THR A 204 -16.82 -20.15 -14.72
CA THR A 204 -16.35 -20.99 -13.62
C THR A 204 -17.34 -22.11 -13.29
N GLN A 205 -16.87 -23.13 -12.57
CA GLN A 205 -17.69 -24.19 -11.99
C GLN A 205 -17.38 -24.34 -10.49
N PRO A 206 -18.33 -24.81 -9.66
CA PRO A 206 -18.07 -25.09 -8.25
C PRO A 206 -16.90 -26.08 -8.09
N ASN A 207 -15.93 -25.72 -7.24
CA ASN A 207 -14.78 -26.55 -6.93
C ASN A 207 -15.10 -27.44 -5.71
N PRO A 208 -15.17 -28.78 -5.84
CA PRO A 208 -15.54 -29.66 -4.73
C PRO A 208 -14.52 -29.68 -3.58
N GLU A 209 -13.24 -29.42 -3.88
CA GLU A 209 -12.14 -29.48 -2.91
C GLU A 209 -11.93 -28.14 -2.19
N ASN A 210 -12.38 -27.02 -2.77
CA ASN A 210 -12.38 -25.71 -2.13
C ASN A 210 -13.63 -24.89 -2.54
N PRO A 211 -14.69 -24.86 -1.71
CA PRO A 211 -15.92 -24.12 -1.98
C PRO A 211 -15.75 -22.60 -2.18
N TRP A 212 -14.63 -22.01 -1.75
CA TRP A 212 -14.36 -20.58 -1.81
C TRP A 212 -13.63 -20.14 -3.09
N THR A 213 -13.05 -21.07 -3.85
CA THR A 213 -12.27 -20.76 -5.05
C THR A 213 -12.77 -21.63 -6.21
N PRO A 214 -13.74 -21.13 -7.01
CA PRO A 214 -14.37 -21.92 -8.07
C PRO A 214 -13.36 -22.22 -9.19
N THR A 215 -13.56 -23.34 -9.87
CA THR A 215 -12.70 -23.81 -10.96
C THR A 215 -12.90 -22.91 -12.17
N GLU A 216 -11.87 -22.16 -12.55
CA GLU A 216 -11.84 -21.38 -13.79
C GLU A 216 -11.79 -22.31 -15.02
N ILE A 217 -12.68 -22.07 -16.00
CA ILE A 217 -12.82 -22.89 -17.21
C ILE A 217 -12.45 -22.12 -18.47
N GLN A 218 -12.90 -20.86 -18.58
CA GLN A 218 -12.49 -19.91 -19.62
C GLN A 218 -12.53 -18.48 -19.07
N THR A 219 -11.69 -17.60 -19.63
CA THR A 219 -11.70 -16.16 -19.37
C THR A 219 -11.66 -15.36 -20.67
N ALA A 220 -12.35 -14.23 -20.70
CA ALA A 220 -12.23 -13.23 -21.76
C ALA A 220 -12.17 -11.83 -21.15
N ALA A 221 -11.18 -11.04 -21.57
CA ALA A 221 -11.10 -9.63 -21.20
C ALA A 221 -12.28 -8.86 -21.82
N VAL A 222 -12.78 -7.86 -21.09
CA VAL A 222 -13.86 -6.99 -21.52
C VAL A 222 -13.33 -5.95 -22.52
N ASP A 223 -14.03 -5.82 -23.65
CA ASP A 223 -13.68 -4.91 -24.74
C ASP A 223 -14.14 -3.46 -24.50
N ALA A 224 -13.96 -2.60 -25.51
CA ALA A 224 -14.35 -1.19 -25.44
C ALA A 224 -15.87 -0.94 -25.44
N ASN A 225 -16.69 -1.97 -25.71
CA ASN A 225 -18.16 -1.94 -25.65
C ASN A 225 -18.70 -2.51 -24.34
N SER A 226 -17.82 -2.83 -23.38
CA SER A 226 -18.17 -3.52 -22.13
C SER A 226 -18.51 -5.01 -22.29
N GLU A 227 -18.13 -5.65 -23.41
CA GLU A 227 -18.45 -7.04 -23.73
C GLU A 227 -17.23 -7.98 -23.65
N ALA A 228 -17.42 -9.15 -23.04
CA ALA A 228 -16.51 -10.29 -23.09
C ALA A 228 -17.18 -11.44 -23.87
N ASN A 229 -16.45 -12.00 -24.85
CA ASN A 229 -17.01 -12.97 -25.79
C ASN A 229 -16.31 -14.34 -25.68
N PHE A 230 -17.10 -15.41 -25.57
CA PHE A 230 -16.63 -16.79 -25.35
C PHE A 230 -17.22 -17.74 -26.41
N SER A 231 -16.46 -18.75 -26.81
CA SER A 231 -16.90 -19.74 -27.81
C SER A 231 -16.24 -21.09 -27.55
N SER A 232 -16.74 -22.16 -28.19
CA SER A 232 -16.25 -23.53 -27.97
C SER A 232 -16.30 -23.95 -26.49
N ILE A 233 -17.29 -23.45 -25.75
CA ILE A 233 -17.49 -23.79 -24.33
C ILE A 233 -17.96 -25.26 -24.26
N PRO A 234 -17.40 -26.10 -23.37
CA PRO A 234 -17.86 -27.48 -23.21
C PRO A 234 -19.32 -27.57 -22.71
N GLU A 235 -19.93 -28.75 -22.81
CA GLU A 235 -21.25 -29.00 -22.21
C GLU A 235 -21.18 -28.98 -20.68
N GLY A 236 -22.12 -28.28 -20.04
CA GLY A 236 -22.15 -28.14 -18.59
C GLY A 236 -22.98 -26.95 -18.11
N SER A 237 -23.04 -26.77 -16.79
CA SER A 237 -23.54 -25.53 -16.16
C SER A 237 -22.35 -24.74 -15.61
N TYR A 238 -22.42 -23.41 -15.71
CA TYR A 238 -21.35 -22.48 -15.36
C TYR A 238 -21.89 -21.28 -14.60
N ASN A 239 -21.06 -20.71 -13.74
CA ASN A 239 -21.24 -19.38 -13.18
C ASN A 239 -20.39 -18.40 -13.99
N VAL A 240 -20.97 -17.26 -14.38
CA VAL A 240 -20.31 -16.21 -15.17
C VAL A 240 -20.21 -14.95 -14.33
N GLY A 241 -18.99 -14.47 -14.09
CA GLY A 241 -18.74 -13.34 -13.20
C GLY A 241 -17.44 -12.61 -13.52
N ILE A 242 -17.23 -11.45 -12.89
CA ILE A 242 -16.02 -10.65 -13.08
C ILE A 242 -14.90 -11.21 -12.20
N LYS A 243 -13.78 -11.59 -12.79
CA LYS A 243 -12.67 -12.29 -12.14
C LYS A 243 -12.03 -11.46 -11.02
N GLU A 244 -11.90 -10.16 -11.27
CA GLU A 244 -11.39 -9.16 -10.33
C GLU A 244 -12.35 -8.91 -9.15
N ASP A 245 -13.60 -9.38 -9.23
CA ASP A 245 -14.60 -9.37 -8.15
C ASP A 245 -14.84 -10.79 -7.58
N PHE A 246 -13.87 -11.72 -7.73
CA PHE A 246 -13.97 -13.13 -7.32
C PHE A 246 -15.15 -13.88 -7.96
N TYR A 247 -15.45 -13.48 -9.20
CA TYR A 247 -16.60 -13.91 -10.00
C TYR A 247 -17.97 -13.54 -9.40
N PHE A 248 -18.03 -12.65 -8.40
CA PHE A 248 -19.27 -12.26 -7.74
C PHE A 248 -19.70 -10.82 -8.08
N PRO A 249 -21.00 -10.55 -8.37
CA PRO A 249 -22.10 -11.50 -8.45
C PRO A 249 -22.08 -12.33 -9.75
N THR A 250 -22.47 -13.60 -9.63
CA THR A 250 -22.54 -14.56 -10.73
C THR A 250 -23.88 -14.51 -11.48
N GLU A 251 -23.85 -14.45 -12.81
CA GLU A 251 -24.94 -14.95 -13.66
C GLU A 251 -24.79 -16.45 -13.91
N THR A 252 -25.90 -17.15 -14.20
CA THR A 252 -25.87 -18.60 -14.46
C THR A 252 -26.00 -18.91 -15.95
N LEU A 253 -25.21 -19.88 -16.43
CA LEU A 253 -25.17 -20.32 -17.82
C LEU A 253 -25.32 -21.84 -17.92
N THR A 254 -26.06 -22.32 -18.92
CA THR A 254 -26.08 -23.74 -19.31
C THR A 254 -25.65 -23.89 -20.77
N VAL A 255 -24.77 -24.84 -21.04
CA VAL A 255 -24.25 -25.17 -22.38
C VAL A 255 -24.59 -26.61 -22.71
N THR A 256 -25.14 -26.83 -23.90
CA THR A 256 -25.70 -28.12 -24.33
C THR A 256 -25.13 -28.61 -25.66
N ALA A 257 -25.23 -29.91 -25.94
CA ALA A 257 -24.91 -30.47 -27.23
C ALA A 257 -25.60 -29.71 -28.38
N ALA A 258 -24.86 -29.44 -29.46
CA ALA A 258 -25.44 -28.91 -30.68
C ALA A 258 -26.49 -29.91 -31.23
N PRO A 259 -27.66 -29.46 -31.70
CA PRO A 259 -28.72 -30.36 -32.16
C PRO A 259 -28.23 -31.21 -33.34
N ALA A 260 -28.38 -32.52 -33.22
CA ALA A 260 -27.91 -33.48 -34.22
C ALA A 260 -28.50 -33.18 -35.60
N SER A 261 -27.64 -32.90 -36.58
CA SER A 261 -28.05 -32.64 -37.95
C SER A 261 -28.47 -33.95 -38.63
N ASP A 262 -29.78 -34.17 -38.69
CA ASP A 262 -30.42 -35.36 -39.27
C ASP A 262 -30.14 -35.46 -40.79
N THR A 263 -28.98 -36.02 -41.11
CA THR A 263 -28.42 -36.15 -42.45
C THR A 263 -28.78 -37.52 -43.02
N GLY A 264 -30.02 -37.59 -43.51
CA GLY A 264 -30.64 -38.80 -44.05
C GLY A 264 -29.75 -39.58 -45.02
N SER A 265 -29.64 -40.89 -44.79
CA SER A 265 -28.76 -41.81 -45.52
C SER A 265 -29.10 -41.93 -47.01
N SER A 266 -28.08 -41.84 -47.87
CA SER A 266 -28.07 -42.48 -49.19
C SER A 266 -26.63 -42.87 -49.59
N SER A 267 -26.50 -43.86 -50.47
CA SER A 267 -25.27 -44.64 -50.67
C SER A 267 -24.53 -44.31 -51.98
N SER A 268 -23.20 -44.49 -52.01
CA SER A 268 -22.55 -45.45 -52.94
C SER A 268 -21.01 -45.52 -52.90
N SER A 269 -20.51 -46.76 -52.94
CA SER A 269 -19.26 -47.26 -53.57
C SER A 269 -17.96 -46.43 -53.67
N SER A 270 -16.96 -46.89 -52.91
CA SER A 270 -15.59 -47.26 -53.36
C SER A 270 -14.65 -46.25 -54.06
N SER A 271 -13.44 -46.10 -53.48
CA SER A 271 -12.19 -46.47 -54.17
C SER A 271 -11.06 -46.78 -53.16
N SER A 272 -9.96 -47.39 -53.62
CA SER A 272 -8.80 -47.76 -52.80
C SER A 272 -7.63 -46.77 -53.02
N GLY A 273 -6.87 -46.43 -51.98
CA GLY A 273 -5.71 -45.55 -52.15
C GLY A 273 -4.76 -45.40 -50.95
N SER A 274 -3.70 -46.21 -50.93
CA SER A 274 -2.36 -45.89 -50.40
C SER A 274 -2.20 -45.28 -48.99
N ARG A 275 -1.68 -46.10 -48.07
CA ARG A 275 -0.96 -45.64 -46.87
C ARG A 275 0.16 -44.66 -47.26
N LYS A 276 0.25 -43.51 -46.58
CA LYS A 276 1.48 -42.73 -46.43
C LYS A 276 1.70 -42.40 -44.95
N ASN A 277 2.52 -43.20 -44.29
CA ASN A 277 3.11 -42.81 -43.01
C ASN A 277 4.27 -41.85 -43.29
N LYS A 278 4.30 -40.69 -42.62
CA LYS A 278 5.46 -39.79 -42.60
C LYS A 278 5.51 -38.96 -41.32
N ASN A 279 6.46 -39.31 -40.48
CA ASN A 279 7.29 -38.45 -39.62
C ASN A 279 6.61 -37.24 -38.96
N THR A 280 6.24 -37.34 -37.69
CA THR A 280 7.11 -36.95 -36.55
C THR A 280 7.49 -35.46 -36.56
N GLY A 281 6.56 -34.61 -36.14
CA GLY A 281 6.83 -33.24 -35.70
C GLY A 281 7.08 -33.16 -34.20
N SER A 282 8.10 -33.88 -33.70
CA SER A 282 8.53 -33.75 -32.29
C SER A 282 9.32 -32.45 -32.13
N VAL A 283 8.59 -31.34 -31.96
CA VAL A 283 9.18 -30.10 -31.45
C VAL A 283 9.09 -30.18 -29.93
N LEU A 284 10.13 -30.77 -29.33
CA LEU A 284 10.50 -30.44 -27.95
C LEU A 284 11.00 -29.00 -27.97
N GLY A 285 10.05 -28.06 -27.99
CA GLY A 285 10.33 -26.67 -27.69
C GLY A 285 10.79 -26.61 -26.24
N ILE A 286 11.94 -25.98 -26.00
CA ILE A 286 12.33 -25.61 -24.65
C ILE A 286 11.20 -24.73 -24.11
N GLU A 287 10.61 -25.07 -22.96
CA GLU A 287 9.69 -24.17 -22.27
C GLU A 287 10.49 -22.93 -21.85
N THR A 288 10.42 -21.90 -22.68
CA THR A 288 11.02 -20.60 -22.39
C THR A 288 10.22 -19.97 -21.27
N LYS A 289 10.66 -20.21 -20.03
CA LYS A 289 10.06 -19.64 -18.82
C LYS A 289 9.80 -18.15 -18.99
N VAL A 290 8.67 -17.71 -18.45
CA VAL A 290 8.33 -16.29 -18.35
C VAL A 290 9.48 -15.58 -17.61
N LYS A 291 9.88 -14.42 -18.11
CA LYS A 291 10.87 -13.56 -17.46
C LYS A 291 10.15 -12.33 -16.92
N PHE A 292 10.60 -11.86 -15.76
CA PHE A 292 10.09 -10.63 -15.18
C PHE A 292 10.45 -9.43 -16.08
N ASP A 293 9.43 -8.71 -16.52
CA ASP A 293 9.51 -7.49 -17.31
C ASP A 293 9.75 -6.30 -16.37
N LEU A 294 11.03 -6.09 -16.02
CA LEU A 294 11.42 -5.06 -15.05
C LEU A 294 11.08 -3.64 -15.54
N GLU A 295 11.06 -3.40 -16.85
CA GLU A 295 10.71 -2.10 -17.42
C GLU A 295 9.22 -1.80 -17.17
N LYS A 296 8.32 -2.74 -17.47
CA LYS A 296 6.90 -2.58 -17.15
C LYS A 296 6.59 -2.53 -15.65
N ALA A 297 7.37 -3.21 -14.81
CA ALA A 297 7.20 -3.11 -13.36
C ALA A 297 7.46 -1.68 -12.84
N PHE A 298 8.45 -0.99 -13.42
CA PHE A 298 8.59 0.45 -13.17
C PHE A 298 7.43 1.26 -13.77
N GLU A 299 6.99 0.96 -15.01
CA GLU A 299 5.85 1.65 -15.64
C GLU A 299 4.54 1.55 -14.82
N SER A 300 4.22 0.37 -14.27
CA SER A 300 3.01 0.14 -13.48
C SER A 300 3.02 0.92 -12.16
N ILE A 301 4.18 1.01 -11.48
CA ILE A 301 4.33 1.84 -10.27
C ILE A 301 4.23 3.32 -10.62
N ILE A 302 4.99 3.84 -11.60
CA ILE A 302 5.05 5.30 -11.83
C ILE A 302 3.71 5.92 -12.23
N LEU A 303 2.77 5.13 -12.76
CA LEU A 303 1.39 5.54 -13.01
C LEU A 303 0.59 5.81 -11.71
N GLN A 304 0.99 5.21 -10.58
CA GLN A 304 0.37 5.43 -9.27
C GLN A 304 0.91 6.68 -8.55
N GLN A 305 1.88 7.40 -9.13
CA GLN A 305 2.47 8.57 -8.47
C GLN A 305 1.52 9.78 -8.52
N LYS A 306 1.04 10.19 -7.35
CA LYS A 306 0.14 11.33 -7.17
C LYS A 306 0.80 12.67 -7.56
N GLU A 307 -0.01 13.70 -7.78
CA GLU A 307 0.50 15.03 -8.18
C GLU A 307 1.42 15.68 -7.14
N ASN A 308 1.19 15.41 -5.85
CA ASN A 308 2.07 15.84 -4.76
C ASN A 308 3.43 15.11 -4.72
N GLY A 309 3.58 14.03 -5.50
CA GLY A 309 4.79 13.20 -5.58
C GLY A 309 4.77 11.92 -4.75
N SER A 310 3.79 11.72 -3.86
CA SER A 310 3.66 10.50 -3.04
C SER A 310 2.96 9.36 -3.79
N PHE A 311 2.99 8.16 -3.21
CA PHE A 311 2.29 6.97 -3.72
C PHE A 311 1.09 6.59 -2.84
N GLY A 312 0.59 7.55 -2.06
CA GLY A 312 -0.40 7.31 -1.00
C GLY A 312 0.21 7.62 0.36
N GLU A 313 0.07 6.67 1.28
CA GLU A 313 0.60 6.71 2.64
C GLU A 313 2.13 6.56 2.67
N ASN A 314 2.73 6.79 3.83
CA ASN A 314 4.18 6.76 4.02
C ASN A 314 4.78 5.39 3.70
N LEU A 315 4.11 4.30 4.11
CA LEU A 315 4.53 2.91 3.85
C LEU A 315 4.86 2.68 2.36
N TYR A 316 3.91 2.97 1.48
CA TYR A 316 4.04 2.76 0.04
C TYR A 316 4.96 3.80 -0.61
N THR A 317 4.95 5.05 -0.13
CA THR A 317 5.78 6.14 -0.67
C THR A 317 7.27 5.92 -0.40
N ASP A 318 7.62 5.36 0.75
CA ASP A 318 9.01 5.14 1.15
C ASP A 318 9.60 3.91 0.43
N TRP A 319 8.84 2.81 0.31
CA TRP A 319 9.28 1.64 -0.46
C TRP A 319 9.40 1.91 -1.96
N THR A 320 8.47 2.65 -2.55
CA THR A 320 8.57 3.08 -3.96
C THR A 320 9.72 4.06 -4.19
N ALA A 321 10.08 4.90 -3.21
CA ALA A 321 11.27 5.74 -3.29
C ALA A 321 12.57 4.91 -3.34
N ILE A 322 12.69 3.87 -2.51
CA ILE A 322 13.82 2.93 -2.53
C ILE A 322 13.91 2.23 -3.90
N ALA A 323 12.78 1.74 -4.43
CA ALA A 323 12.73 1.09 -5.74
C ALA A 323 13.12 2.04 -6.89
N LEU A 324 12.56 3.26 -6.93
CA LEU A 324 12.79 4.24 -7.99
C LEU A 324 14.20 4.85 -7.95
N ALA A 325 14.84 4.94 -6.77
CA ALA A 325 16.26 5.26 -6.64
C ALA A 325 17.18 4.17 -7.23
N GLY A 326 16.68 2.93 -7.34
CA GLY A 326 17.37 1.86 -8.05
C GLY A 326 17.37 2.00 -9.58
N GLY A 327 16.40 2.74 -10.14
CA GLY A 327 16.14 2.87 -11.58
C GLY A 327 16.60 4.19 -12.22
N ASN A 328 16.00 4.56 -13.36
CA ASN A 328 16.36 5.75 -14.16
C ASN A 328 15.14 6.67 -14.41
N TYR A 329 14.36 6.94 -13.37
CA TYR A 329 13.04 7.61 -13.47
C TYR A 329 13.09 9.05 -12.92
N GLN A 330 14.01 9.86 -13.45
CA GLN A 330 14.41 11.15 -12.88
C GLN A 330 13.24 12.09 -12.54
N ASN A 331 12.21 12.17 -13.39
CA ASN A 331 11.06 13.04 -13.14
C ASN A 331 10.26 12.60 -11.89
N GLN A 332 10.09 11.29 -11.72
CA GLN A 332 9.40 10.67 -10.59
C GLN A 332 10.25 10.74 -9.32
N THR A 333 11.56 10.55 -9.43
CA THR A 333 12.53 10.77 -8.35
C THR A 333 12.51 12.23 -7.87
N ILE A 334 12.46 13.21 -8.79
CA ILE A 334 12.36 14.64 -8.46
C ILE A 334 11.04 14.97 -7.74
N LYS A 335 9.92 14.38 -8.18
CA LYS A 335 8.62 14.50 -7.48
C LYS A 335 8.69 13.97 -6.05
N LEU A 336 9.30 12.80 -5.83
CA LEU A 336 9.52 12.26 -4.47
C LEU A 336 10.44 13.15 -3.64
N ILE A 337 11.59 13.57 -4.19
CA ILE A 337 12.54 14.49 -3.53
C ILE A 337 11.83 15.77 -3.08
N LYS A 338 10.94 16.32 -3.92
CA LYS A 338 10.09 17.45 -3.56
C LYS A 338 9.16 17.09 -2.39
N TYR A 339 8.41 15.99 -2.49
CA TYR A 339 7.50 15.52 -1.44
C TYR A 339 8.22 15.42 -0.09
N PHE A 340 9.28 14.61 0.03
CA PHE A 340 10.04 14.44 1.29
C PHE A 340 10.68 15.71 1.85
N THR A 341 10.92 16.72 1.01
CA THR A 341 11.44 18.03 1.45
C THR A 341 10.34 18.96 1.98
N GLU A 342 9.10 18.79 1.53
CA GLU A 342 7.94 19.63 1.87
C GLU A 342 7.01 19.00 2.91
N SER A 343 6.87 17.67 2.94
CA SER A 343 6.15 16.93 3.97
C SER A 343 7.05 16.61 5.18
N LYS A 344 6.43 16.55 6.35
CA LYS A 344 7.03 15.95 7.55
C LYS A 344 6.44 14.57 7.79
N PHE A 345 7.23 13.72 8.45
CA PHE A 345 6.77 12.47 9.02
C PHE A 345 6.73 12.61 10.56
N GLU A 346 5.52 12.59 11.11
CA GLU A 346 5.22 12.88 12.52
C GLU A 346 4.59 11.65 13.20
N ASP A 347 4.80 11.51 14.51
CA ASP A 347 4.22 10.51 15.43
C ASP A 347 4.30 9.00 15.03
N GLY A 348 5.19 8.64 14.10
CA GLY A 348 5.42 7.24 13.72
C GLY A 348 6.21 6.39 14.73
N HIS A 349 6.25 5.08 14.48
CA HIS A 349 7.04 4.12 15.24
C HIS A 349 8.52 4.11 14.81
N LEU A 350 9.37 3.40 15.55
CA LEU A 350 10.81 3.27 15.25
C LEU A 350 11.04 2.75 13.82
N THR A 351 10.41 1.61 13.49
CA THR A 351 10.42 1.01 12.15
C THR A 351 9.95 1.94 11.03
N ASP A 352 9.07 2.89 11.33
CA ASP A 352 8.67 3.90 10.35
C ASP A 352 9.76 4.95 10.14
N TYR A 353 10.36 5.48 11.20
CA TYR A 353 11.51 6.39 11.07
C TYR A 353 12.68 5.73 10.36
N GLU A 354 12.85 4.42 10.53
CA GLU A 354 13.87 3.61 9.88
C GLU A 354 13.60 3.46 8.38
N ARG A 355 12.43 2.91 8.02
CA ARG A 355 11.94 2.78 6.64
C ARG A 355 11.95 4.12 5.90
N HIS A 356 11.61 5.21 6.59
CA HIS A 356 11.67 6.58 6.06
C HIS A 356 13.11 7.06 5.86
N ALA A 357 14.02 6.83 6.81
CA ALA A 357 15.44 7.15 6.64
C ALA A 357 16.05 6.40 5.45
N MET A 358 15.70 5.12 5.24
CA MET A 358 16.12 4.37 4.05
C MET A 358 15.66 5.04 2.75
N ALA A 359 14.41 5.50 2.67
CA ALA A 359 13.87 6.21 1.52
C ALA A 359 14.57 7.55 1.26
N LEU A 360 14.79 8.36 2.30
CA LEU A 360 15.57 9.60 2.22
C LEU A 360 16.97 9.33 1.66
N MET A 361 17.68 8.35 2.23
CA MET A 361 19.06 8.03 1.86
C MET A 361 19.16 7.43 0.45
N ALA A 362 18.18 6.65 0.00
CA ALA A 362 18.07 6.18 -1.37
C ALA A 362 17.92 7.35 -2.37
N LEU A 363 17.08 8.33 -2.06
CA LEU A 363 16.91 9.56 -2.86
C LEU A 363 18.10 10.54 -2.78
N GLY A 364 19.07 10.31 -1.89
CA GLY A 364 20.17 11.24 -1.62
C GLY A 364 19.80 12.44 -0.76
N LEU A 365 18.65 12.39 -0.09
CA LEU A 365 18.25 13.34 0.94
C LEU A 365 18.97 13.02 2.25
N ASN A 366 19.41 14.06 2.95
CA ASN A 366 20.22 13.90 4.16
C ASN A 366 19.31 13.52 5.35
N PRO A 367 19.45 12.31 5.93
CA PRO A 367 18.57 11.84 7.01
C PRO A 367 18.79 12.60 8.33
N TYR A 368 19.85 13.41 8.44
CA TYR A 368 20.14 14.22 9.61
C TYR A 368 19.43 15.60 9.64
N ASN A 369 18.91 16.09 8.51
CA ASN A 369 18.28 17.43 8.46
C ASN A 369 17.21 17.68 7.36
N THR A 370 16.76 16.65 6.63
CA THR A 370 15.64 16.79 5.68
C THR A 370 14.36 17.21 6.42
N ASN A 371 13.53 18.05 5.79
CA ASN A 371 12.33 18.69 6.36
C ASN A 371 12.48 19.35 7.76
N ASN A 372 13.73 19.62 8.17
CA ASN A 372 14.16 20.09 9.50
C ASN A 372 14.10 19.04 10.63
N GLU A 373 13.93 17.76 10.31
CA GLU A 373 14.00 16.63 11.24
C GLU A 373 15.34 15.89 11.14
N ASN A 374 15.74 15.23 12.22
CA ASN A 374 16.92 14.36 12.26
C ASN A 374 16.47 12.91 12.55
N TYR A 375 16.20 12.16 11.47
CA TYR A 375 15.69 10.79 11.54
C TYR A 375 16.70 9.83 12.14
N ILE A 376 18.00 10.02 11.87
CA ILE A 376 19.07 9.25 12.52
C ILE A 376 19.03 9.42 14.03
N LYS A 377 18.76 10.63 14.54
CA LYS A 377 18.60 10.85 15.99
C LYS A 377 17.38 10.11 16.55
N LYS A 378 16.24 10.12 15.85
CA LYS A 378 15.03 9.39 16.27
C LYS A 378 15.30 7.88 16.42
N ILE A 379 16.13 7.32 15.54
CA ILE A 379 16.60 5.92 15.64
C ILE A 379 17.55 5.76 16.84
N THR A 380 18.62 6.55 16.93
CA THR A 380 19.63 6.39 18.00
C THR A 380 19.12 6.71 19.41
N ASP A 381 18.06 7.52 19.54
CA ASP A 381 17.40 7.80 20.82
C ASP A 381 16.66 6.57 21.39
N SER A 382 16.40 5.54 20.58
CA SER A 382 15.78 4.28 21.02
C SER A 382 16.78 3.24 21.53
N PHE A 383 18.10 3.49 21.43
CA PHE A 383 19.13 2.55 21.84
C PHE A 383 19.29 2.48 23.36
N ASP A 384 18.95 1.34 23.97
CA ASP A 384 18.93 1.14 25.43
C ASP A 384 20.33 0.98 26.08
N GLY A 385 21.37 0.95 25.25
CA GLY A 385 22.74 0.61 25.64
C GLY A 385 23.20 -0.78 25.21
N LYS A 386 22.31 -1.57 24.58
CA LYS A 386 22.54 -2.89 23.96
C LYS A 386 21.81 -3.08 22.63
N GLN A 387 20.57 -2.61 22.52
CA GLN A 387 19.64 -2.88 21.42
C GLN A 387 18.72 -1.68 21.14
N PHE A 388 18.06 -1.68 19.99
CA PHE A 388 17.09 -0.66 19.55
C PHE A 388 15.66 -1.12 19.76
N GLY A 389 14.80 -0.25 20.30
CA GLY A 389 13.35 -0.51 20.33
C GLY A 389 12.93 -1.65 21.27
N ASP A 390 12.10 -2.57 20.80
CA ASP A 390 11.51 -3.64 21.62
C ASP A 390 12.38 -4.91 21.72
N THR A 391 12.93 -5.10 22.92
CA THR A 391 13.73 -6.26 23.37
C THR A 391 13.18 -7.66 23.07
N ASN A 392 11.90 -7.78 22.70
CA ASN A 392 11.27 -9.06 22.33
C ASN A 392 11.38 -9.39 20.83
N GLN A 393 11.75 -8.43 19.99
CA GLN A 393 11.79 -8.53 18.53
C GLN A 393 13.26 -8.51 18.04
N ASP A 394 13.50 -8.56 16.73
CA ASP A 394 14.82 -8.27 16.13
C ASP A 394 14.78 -7.41 14.86
N ASN A 395 13.59 -6.99 14.42
CA ASN A 395 13.43 -6.11 13.26
C ASN A 395 14.00 -4.71 13.51
N ASP A 396 13.76 -4.13 14.69
CA ASP A 396 14.21 -2.79 15.07
C ASP A 396 15.74 -2.70 14.93
N ASP A 397 16.50 -3.57 15.59
CA ASP A 397 17.96 -3.66 15.44
C ASP A 397 18.41 -3.94 14.00
N ILE A 398 17.78 -4.90 13.31
CA ILE A 398 18.14 -5.25 11.92
C ILE A 398 18.03 -4.03 10.98
N PHE A 399 16.98 -3.22 11.12
CA PHE A 399 16.78 -2.02 10.31
C PHE A 399 17.67 -0.85 10.78
N ALA A 400 17.83 -0.64 12.09
CA ALA A 400 18.79 0.32 12.64
C ALA A 400 20.21 0.06 12.12
N LEU A 401 20.69 -1.18 12.16
CA LEU A 401 22.02 -1.56 11.70
C LEU A 401 22.23 -1.29 10.20
N ILE A 402 21.21 -1.53 9.37
CA ILE A 402 21.22 -1.20 7.93
C ILE A 402 21.42 0.30 7.72
N ILE A 403 20.66 1.13 8.43
CA ILE A 403 20.63 2.57 8.23
C ILE A 403 21.89 3.24 8.77
N LEU A 404 22.31 2.89 9.99
CA LEU A 404 23.42 3.56 10.65
C LEU A 404 24.77 3.32 9.95
N GLN A 405 24.96 2.15 9.32
CA GLN A 405 26.09 1.87 8.43
C GLN A 405 26.19 2.82 7.22
N ASN A 406 25.06 3.28 6.69
CA ASN A 406 25.03 4.26 5.60
C ASN A 406 24.94 5.71 6.13
N ALA A 407 24.57 5.92 7.39
CA ALA A 407 24.68 7.21 8.08
C ALA A 407 26.09 7.49 8.65
N GLY A 408 27.08 6.63 8.35
CA GLY A 408 28.49 6.84 8.69
C GLY A 408 28.95 6.25 10.02
N PHE A 409 28.11 5.45 10.70
CA PHE A 409 28.52 4.68 11.87
C PHE A 409 29.34 3.45 11.44
N THR A 410 30.16 2.95 12.35
CA THR A 410 31.19 1.93 12.10
C THR A 410 31.20 0.87 13.19
N GLN A 411 31.83 -0.29 12.95
CA GLN A 411 32.01 -1.33 13.98
C GLN A 411 32.84 -0.87 15.19
N SER A 412 33.55 0.27 15.08
CA SER A 412 34.24 0.92 16.22
C SER A 412 33.32 1.75 17.11
N ASP A 413 32.11 2.08 16.66
CA ASP A 413 31.10 2.74 17.49
C ASP A 413 30.41 1.69 18.37
N LYS A 414 30.42 1.89 19.70
CA LYS A 414 29.82 0.95 20.67
C LYS A 414 28.40 0.52 20.29
N ILE A 415 27.59 1.48 19.85
CA ILE A 415 26.19 1.26 19.42
C ILE A 415 26.08 0.14 18.38
N ILE A 416 26.92 0.15 17.34
CA ILE A 416 26.96 -0.87 16.28
C ILE A 416 27.55 -2.20 16.78
N ALA A 417 28.55 -2.14 17.67
CA ALA A 417 29.19 -3.35 18.19
C ALA A 417 28.26 -4.17 19.11
N ASP A 418 27.42 -3.50 19.91
CA ASP A 418 26.45 -4.15 20.78
C ASP A 418 25.21 -4.62 19.99
N ASP A 419 24.71 -3.82 19.07
CA ASP A 419 23.62 -4.13 18.11
C ASP A 419 23.92 -5.41 17.30
N ILE A 420 25.08 -5.47 16.64
CA ILE A 420 25.56 -6.70 15.98
C ILE A 420 25.58 -7.88 16.98
N SER A 421 25.94 -7.64 18.24
CA SER A 421 25.95 -8.68 19.27
C SER A 421 24.53 -9.08 19.70
N PHE A 422 23.54 -8.18 19.70
CA PHE A 422 22.14 -8.52 19.94
C PHE A 422 21.56 -9.34 18.80
N ILE A 423 21.67 -8.88 17.55
CA ILE A 423 21.21 -9.58 16.34
C ILE A 423 21.83 -11.00 16.27
N LEU A 424 23.11 -11.17 16.56
CA LEU A 424 23.76 -12.48 16.57
C LEU A 424 23.24 -13.41 17.69
N ASN A 425 22.82 -12.88 18.84
CA ASN A 425 22.21 -13.66 19.92
C ASN A 425 20.71 -13.96 19.67
N ARG A 426 20.05 -13.18 18.83
CA ARG A 426 18.66 -13.38 18.38
C ARG A 426 18.51 -14.52 17.35
N GLN A 427 19.56 -14.84 16.60
CA GLN A 427 19.51 -15.91 15.59
C GLN A 427 19.21 -17.28 16.21
N LYS A 428 18.12 -17.91 15.75
CA LYS A 428 17.65 -19.23 16.22
C LYS A 428 18.59 -20.36 15.77
N GLU A 429 18.53 -21.53 16.42
CA GLU A 429 19.42 -22.67 16.11
C GLU A 429 19.37 -23.13 14.64
N ASN A 430 18.19 -23.01 14.01
CA ASN A 430 17.96 -23.33 12.60
C ASN A 430 18.59 -22.32 11.61
N GLY A 431 19.13 -21.19 12.09
CA GLY A 431 19.77 -20.14 11.29
C GLY A 431 18.89 -18.94 10.95
N SER A 432 17.61 -18.97 11.30
CA SER A 432 16.68 -17.87 11.03
C SER A 432 16.76 -16.75 12.06
N TRP A 433 16.28 -15.57 11.65
CA TRP A 433 15.69 -14.58 12.55
C TRP A 433 14.17 -14.74 12.53
N ASP A 434 13.57 -14.67 13.72
CA ASP A 434 12.15 -14.94 14.03
C ASP A 434 11.47 -16.19 13.40
N GLU A 435 12.22 -17.17 12.88
CA GLU A 435 11.66 -18.28 12.04
C GLU A 435 10.99 -17.81 10.74
N ASN A 436 11.29 -16.57 10.34
CA ASN A 436 10.68 -15.87 9.23
C ASN A 436 11.67 -15.67 8.06
N ILE A 437 11.17 -15.74 6.83
CA ILE A 437 11.99 -15.63 5.60
C ILE A 437 12.50 -14.20 5.41
N ASP A 438 11.59 -13.25 5.50
CA ASP A 438 11.77 -11.82 5.32
C ASP A 438 12.82 -11.32 6.32
N MET A 439 12.62 -11.57 7.62
CA MET A 439 13.58 -11.21 8.67
C MET A 439 14.94 -11.88 8.50
N THR A 440 14.98 -13.12 7.99
CA THR A 440 16.26 -13.76 7.68
C THR A 440 16.97 -13.08 6.50
N GLY A 441 16.24 -12.68 5.45
CA GLY A 441 16.77 -11.90 4.33
C GLY A 441 17.24 -10.49 4.72
N ALA A 442 16.51 -9.81 5.62
CA ALA A 442 16.88 -8.51 6.17
C ALA A 442 18.12 -8.60 7.09
N GLY A 443 18.14 -9.55 8.04
CA GLY A 443 19.30 -9.79 8.91
C GLY A 443 20.57 -10.12 8.13
N MET A 444 20.47 -10.91 7.05
CA MET A 444 21.58 -11.14 6.12
C MET A 444 22.07 -9.85 5.44
N GLN A 445 21.18 -8.95 4.99
CA GLN A 445 21.56 -7.65 4.43
C GLN A 445 22.21 -6.72 5.46
N ALA A 446 21.76 -6.76 6.71
CA ALA A 446 22.30 -5.97 7.81
C ALA A 446 23.74 -6.36 8.15
N ILE A 447 23.99 -7.65 8.42
CA ILE A 447 25.28 -8.10 8.97
C ILE A 447 26.35 -8.42 7.92
N ALA A 448 26.00 -8.59 6.63
CA ALA A 448 26.93 -9.06 5.58
C ALA A 448 28.22 -8.23 5.45
N PHE A 449 28.17 -6.92 5.73
CA PHE A 449 29.35 -6.05 5.66
C PHE A 449 30.42 -6.40 6.72
N PHE A 450 30.01 -7.00 7.85
CA PHE A 450 30.89 -7.37 8.96
C PHE A 450 31.40 -8.81 8.89
N ASN A 451 31.33 -9.45 7.72
CA ASN A 451 31.69 -10.87 7.51
C ASN A 451 33.16 -11.24 7.82
N GLN A 452 34.02 -10.27 8.14
CA GLN A 452 35.37 -10.51 8.65
C GLN A 452 35.37 -10.97 10.13
N ASN A 453 34.25 -10.82 10.83
CA ASN A 453 34.01 -11.41 12.15
C ASN A 453 33.52 -12.86 11.97
N GLU A 454 34.22 -13.83 12.56
CA GLU A 454 33.87 -15.26 12.46
C GLU A 454 32.44 -15.57 12.94
N TRP A 455 31.92 -14.85 13.94
CA TRP A 455 30.56 -15.05 14.43
C TRP A 455 29.52 -14.61 13.40
N VAL A 456 29.78 -13.48 12.71
CA VAL A 456 28.96 -12.98 11.60
C VAL A 456 29.03 -13.91 10.39
N ALA A 457 30.22 -14.38 10.02
CA ALA A 457 30.40 -15.35 8.94
C ALA A 457 29.62 -16.66 9.19
N ASN A 458 29.69 -17.19 10.42
CA ASN A 458 28.93 -18.37 10.81
C ASN A 458 27.42 -18.13 10.81
N ALA A 459 26.94 -16.97 11.27
CA ALA A 459 25.52 -16.62 11.23
C ALA A 459 24.99 -16.50 9.79
N LEU A 460 25.74 -15.88 8.88
CA LEU A 460 25.41 -15.80 7.46
C LEU A 460 25.33 -17.18 6.79
N VAL A 461 26.23 -18.10 7.14
CA VAL A 461 26.19 -19.50 6.65
C VAL A 461 24.94 -20.22 7.16
N LYS A 462 24.57 -20.08 8.43
CA LYS A 462 23.33 -20.69 8.95
C LYS A 462 22.08 -20.13 8.26
N ALA A 463 22.00 -18.80 8.11
CA ALA A 463 20.88 -18.11 7.48
C ALA A 463 20.69 -18.51 6.00
N ARG A 464 21.81 -18.65 5.27
CA ARG A 464 21.84 -19.23 3.93
C ARG A 464 21.20 -20.61 3.89
N GLU A 465 21.60 -21.52 4.79
CA GLU A 465 21.08 -22.89 4.81
C GLU A 465 19.60 -22.94 5.25
N PHE A 466 19.15 -22.04 6.13
CA PHE A 466 17.72 -21.88 6.44
C PHE A 466 16.91 -21.52 5.19
N LEU A 467 17.35 -20.52 4.42
CA LEU A 467 16.67 -20.14 3.18
C LEU A 467 16.70 -21.27 2.14
N LYS A 468 17.84 -22.00 1.98
CA LYS A 468 17.95 -23.16 1.07
C LYS A 468 16.98 -24.29 1.41
N GLN A 469 16.81 -24.57 2.70
CA GLN A 469 15.89 -25.61 3.19
C GLN A 469 14.43 -25.22 2.90
N ASN A 470 14.06 -23.97 3.18
CA ASN A 470 12.68 -23.48 3.06
C ASN A 470 12.26 -23.04 1.64
N GLN A 471 13.16 -22.99 0.66
CA GLN A 471 12.81 -22.66 -0.73
C GLN A 471 11.78 -23.66 -1.28
N LYS A 472 10.68 -23.18 -1.86
CA LYS A 472 9.56 -23.99 -2.36
C LYS A 472 9.81 -24.50 -3.79
N ASN A 473 9.01 -25.47 -4.26
CA ASN A 473 9.18 -26.11 -5.58
C ASN A 473 8.84 -25.18 -6.78
N ASP A 474 8.22 -24.03 -6.50
CA ASP A 474 8.00 -22.92 -7.43
C ASP A 474 9.23 -22.01 -7.58
N GLY A 475 10.29 -22.24 -6.80
CA GLY A 475 11.53 -21.46 -6.77
C GLY A 475 11.53 -20.30 -5.77
N GLY A 476 10.39 -19.93 -5.18
CA GLY A 476 10.24 -18.83 -4.23
C GLY A 476 10.13 -19.29 -2.78
N TRP A 477 9.59 -18.42 -1.93
CA TRP A 477 9.35 -18.69 -0.50
C TRP A 477 7.89 -18.54 -0.05
N GLY A 478 6.96 -18.28 -0.97
CA GLY A 478 5.51 -18.44 -0.73
C GLY A 478 4.66 -17.25 -1.12
N ASN A 479 5.18 -16.04 -0.95
CA ASN A 479 4.64 -14.80 -1.50
C ASN A 479 5.79 -14.02 -2.19
N VAL A 480 5.48 -12.87 -2.78
CA VAL A 480 6.47 -12.04 -3.49
C VAL A 480 7.38 -11.28 -2.52
N SER A 481 6.85 -10.67 -1.47
CA SER A 481 7.62 -9.95 -0.43
C SER A 481 8.75 -10.81 0.15
N SER A 482 8.44 -11.96 0.75
CA SER A 482 9.41 -12.92 1.30
C SER A 482 10.43 -13.37 0.27
N THR A 483 10.01 -13.55 -0.99
CA THR A 483 10.91 -13.95 -2.08
C THR A 483 11.88 -12.82 -2.47
N ALA A 484 11.41 -11.57 -2.51
CA ALA A 484 12.22 -10.40 -2.78
C ALA A 484 13.23 -10.11 -1.64
N TRP A 485 12.81 -10.24 -0.37
CA TRP A 485 13.67 -10.05 0.79
C TRP A 485 14.74 -11.16 0.89
N ALA A 486 14.38 -12.41 0.58
CA ALA A 486 15.34 -13.51 0.44
C ALA A 486 16.36 -13.25 -0.68
N ILE A 487 15.93 -12.71 -1.84
CA ILE A 487 16.85 -12.28 -2.92
C ILE A 487 17.80 -11.17 -2.43
N GLY A 488 17.33 -10.21 -1.62
CA GLY A 488 18.19 -9.23 -0.96
C GLY A 488 19.30 -9.87 -0.11
N GLY A 489 18.96 -10.90 0.67
CA GLY A 489 19.93 -11.72 1.41
C GLY A 489 20.92 -12.47 0.49
N ILE A 490 20.45 -12.99 -0.65
CA ILE A 490 21.31 -13.66 -1.66
C ILE A 490 22.36 -12.69 -2.22
N TRP A 491 21.95 -11.46 -2.57
CA TRP A 491 22.89 -10.42 -3.00
C TRP A 491 23.87 -10.01 -1.89
N ALA A 492 23.44 -10.00 -0.62
CA ALA A 492 24.30 -9.72 0.53
C ALA A 492 25.44 -10.74 0.70
N LEU A 493 25.18 -12.01 0.37
CA LEU A 493 26.21 -13.07 0.31
C LEU A 493 27.15 -12.94 -0.92
N SER A 494 26.91 -11.99 -1.82
CA SER A 494 27.51 -11.95 -3.17
C SER A 494 27.22 -13.22 -4.00
N GLU A 495 26.12 -13.91 -3.70
CA GLU A 495 25.59 -15.00 -4.52
C GLU A 495 24.68 -14.46 -5.64
N LYS A 496 24.07 -15.37 -6.40
CA LYS A 496 23.19 -15.09 -7.53
C LYS A 496 21.88 -15.85 -7.38
N PRO A 497 20.69 -15.20 -7.49
CA PRO A 497 19.40 -15.89 -7.45
C PRO A 497 19.26 -17.00 -8.51
N GLU A 498 19.92 -16.87 -9.66
CA GLU A 498 19.97 -17.92 -10.70
C GLU A 498 20.58 -19.25 -10.20
N ASN A 499 21.42 -19.20 -9.16
CA ASN A 499 22.03 -20.38 -8.52
C ASN A 499 21.18 -20.96 -7.37
N TRP A 500 19.98 -20.43 -7.13
CA TRP A 500 19.05 -20.92 -6.12
C TRP A 500 17.94 -21.71 -6.79
N ILE A 501 18.25 -22.96 -7.15
CA ILE A 501 17.37 -23.82 -7.94
C ILE A 501 16.68 -24.85 -7.04
N LYS A 502 15.35 -24.92 -7.10
CA LYS A 502 14.50 -25.93 -6.44
C LYS A 502 13.46 -26.43 -7.44
N ASN A 503 13.46 -27.73 -7.73
CA ASN A 503 12.61 -28.35 -8.76
C ASN A 503 12.68 -27.59 -10.11
N ASP A 504 13.91 -27.41 -10.60
CA ASP A 504 14.29 -26.61 -11.78
C ASP A 504 13.88 -25.11 -11.77
N ASN A 505 13.23 -24.61 -10.71
CA ASN A 505 12.77 -23.22 -10.57
C ASN A 505 13.68 -22.36 -9.69
N THR A 506 13.76 -21.07 -10.02
CA THR A 506 14.53 -20.03 -9.31
C THR A 506 13.61 -18.97 -8.69
N PRO A 507 14.11 -18.15 -7.75
CA PRO A 507 13.36 -17.01 -7.23
C PRO A 507 12.94 -16.01 -8.32
N LEU A 508 13.72 -15.93 -9.41
CA LEU A 508 13.41 -15.07 -10.56
C LEU A 508 12.24 -15.62 -11.37
N ASP A 509 12.15 -16.95 -11.52
CA ASP A 509 10.99 -17.61 -12.14
C ASP A 509 9.72 -17.38 -11.29
N TYR A 510 9.85 -17.48 -9.97
CA TYR A 510 8.74 -17.21 -9.04
C TYR A 510 8.23 -15.76 -9.18
N LEU A 511 9.12 -14.76 -9.16
CA LEU A 511 8.72 -13.37 -9.37
C LEU A 511 8.08 -13.17 -10.75
N ALA A 512 8.63 -13.78 -11.81
CA ALA A 512 8.09 -13.68 -13.16
C ALA A 512 6.69 -14.31 -13.32
N ILE A 513 6.42 -15.44 -12.65
CA ILE A 513 5.11 -16.09 -12.63
C ILE A 513 4.08 -15.27 -11.84
N ASN A 514 4.53 -14.48 -10.85
CA ASN A 514 3.68 -13.58 -10.06
C ASN A 514 3.60 -12.15 -10.64
N GLN A 515 4.15 -11.89 -11.83
CA GLN A 515 3.97 -10.63 -12.53
C GLN A 515 2.67 -10.62 -13.35
N ASP A 516 1.94 -9.53 -13.26
CA ASP A 516 0.68 -9.24 -13.94
C ASP A 516 0.91 -8.60 -15.33
N THR A 517 -0.15 -8.54 -16.13
CA THR A 517 -0.12 -8.07 -17.53
C THR A 517 0.21 -6.59 -17.70
N ASP A 518 -0.10 -5.76 -16.69
CA ASP A 518 0.32 -4.35 -16.60
C ASP A 518 1.78 -4.18 -16.15
N GLY A 519 2.45 -5.26 -15.75
CA GLY A 519 3.82 -5.27 -15.25
C GLY A 519 3.95 -5.19 -13.72
N GLY A 520 2.89 -4.86 -12.99
CA GLY A 520 2.90 -4.94 -11.53
C GLY A 520 2.94 -6.38 -11.03
N ILE A 521 3.04 -6.56 -9.72
CA ILE A 521 2.81 -7.87 -9.08
C ILE A 521 1.30 -8.15 -9.07
N LYS A 522 0.92 -9.41 -9.27
CA LYS A 522 -0.48 -9.85 -9.16
C LYS A 522 -0.98 -9.63 -7.74
N ASN A 523 -2.21 -9.15 -7.59
CA ASN A 523 -2.90 -9.27 -6.31
C ASN A 523 -2.95 -10.75 -5.91
N LEU A 524 -2.60 -11.06 -4.67
CA LEU A 524 -2.95 -12.34 -4.05
C LEU A 524 -4.49 -12.43 -3.96
N PRO A 525 -5.10 -13.62 -4.15
CA PRO A 525 -6.56 -13.73 -4.19
C PRO A 525 -7.21 -13.47 -2.82
N ALA A 526 -8.32 -12.72 -2.82
CA ALA A 526 -9.10 -12.43 -1.60
C ALA A 526 -9.38 -13.66 -0.74
N GLY A 527 -9.17 -13.48 0.57
CA GLY A 527 -9.26 -14.51 1.59
C GLY A 527 -8.07 -14.46 2.56
N GLU A 528 -6.92 -13.96 2.08
CA GLU A 528 -5.79 -13.55 2.92
C GLU A 528 -5.81 -12.02 3.11
N GLU A 529 -5.35 -11.52 4.26
CA GLU A 529 -5.59 -10.14 4.71
C GLU A 529 -4.79 -9.10 3.90
N GLY A 530 -5.46 -7.99 3.50
CA GLY A 530 -4.79 -6.79 2.98
C GLY A 530 -5.00 -6.42 1.51
N GLU A 531 -5.95 -7.03 0.78
CA GLU A 531 -6.22 -6.66 -0.62
C GLU A 531 -6.43 -5.15 -0.82
N SER A 532 -5.55 -4.53 -1.60
CA SER A 532 -5.68 -3.16 -2.07
C SER A 532 -4.70 -2.89 -3.22
N LEU A 533 -4.95 -1.81 -3.98
CA LEU A 533 -3.97 -1.24 -4.92
C LEU A 533 -2.62 -0.93 -4.22
N GLN A 534 -2.66 -0.63 -2.92
CA GLN A 534 -1.51 -0.32 -2.10
C GLN A 534 -0.62 -1.57 -1.91
N ASN A 535 -1.23 -2.75 -1.76
CA ASN A 535 -0.52 -4.03 -1.74
C ASN A 535 0.13 -4.37 -3.10
N LYS A 536 -0.48 -3.96 -4.23
CA LYS A 536 0.21 -4.07 -5.53
C LYS A 536 1.43 -3.15 -5.62
N ILE A 537 1.38 -1.96 -5.03
CA ILE A 537 2.46 -0.96 -5.07
C ILE A 537 3.72 -1.43 -4.30
N TRP A 538 3.62 -1.79 -3.01
CA TRP A 538 4.83 -2.16 -2.24
C TRP A 538 5.43 -3.51 -2.66
N GLU A 539 4.65 -4.53 -3.06
CA GLU A 539 5.20 -5.80 -3.54
C GLU A 539 5.93 -5.63 -4.87
N THR A 540 5.40 -4.80 -5.77
CA THR A 540 6.12 -4.44 -7.01
C THR A 540 7.40 -3.67 -6.68
N ALA A 541 7.38 -2.77 -5.68
CA ALA A 541 8.58 -2.06 -5.23
C ALA A 541 9.64 -3.02 -4.63
N TYR A 542 9.24 -4.01 -3.83
CA TYR A 542 10.13 -5.07 -3.35
C TYR A 542 10.71 -5.88 -4.50
N ALA A 543 9.89 -6.34 -5.45
CA ALA A 543 10.34 -7.12 -6.60
C ALA A 543 11.36 -6.34 -7.47
N ILE A 544 11.08 -5.07 -7.79
CA ILE A 544 12.02 -4.18 -8.48
C ILE A 544 13.33 -4.03 -7.70
N THR A 545 13.23 -3.79 -6.39
CA THR A 545 14.39 -3.61 -5.51
C THR A 545 15.28 -4.86 -5.52
N ALA A 546 14.69 -6.04 -5.37
CA ALA A 546 15.36 -7.33 -5.43
C ALA A 546 15.99 -7.62 -6.82
N LEU A 547 15.33 -7.21 -7.90
CA LEU A 547 15.80 -7.40 -9.28
C LEU A 547 16.84 -6.37 -9.73
N SER A 548 17.08 -5.32 -8.94
CA SER A 548 18.10 -4.29 -9.23
C SER A 548 19.56 -4.79 -9.16
N GLY A 549 19.78 -6.00 -8.63
CA GLY A 549 21.13 -6.56 -8.42
C GLY A 549 21.90 -5.93 -7.27
N LYS A 550 21.20 -5.26 -6.34
CA LYS A 550 21.76 -4.52 -5.20
C LYS A 550 21.07 -4.93 -3.90
N THR A 551 21.79 -4.83 -2.78
CA THR A 551 21.18 -4.78 -1.44
C THR A 551 20.66 -3.38 -1.12
N TRP A 552 19.81 -3.21 -0.10
CA TRP A 552 19.37 -1.89 0.35
C TRP A 552 20.55 -0.96 0.70
N ASN A 553 21.59 -1.51 1.33
CA ASN A 553 22.86 -0.83 1.64
C ASN A 553 23.64 -0.31 0.41
N GLN A 554 23.35 -0.84 -0.79
CA GLN A 554 23.93 -0.43 -2.08
C GLN A 554 23.00 0.48 -2.90
N ILE A 555 21.74 0.64 -2.50
CA ILE A 555 20.78 1.58 -3.08
C ILE A 555 20.84 2.91 -2.33
N MET A 556 20.90 2.87 -1.00
CA MET A 556 21.09 4.05 -0.15
C MET A 556 22.44 4.73 -0.42
N GLN A 557 22.44 6.06 -0.54
CA GLN A 557 23.66 6.86 -0.50
C GLN A 557 24.26 6.85 0.91
N LYS A 558 25.56 7.16 1.02
CA LYS A 558 26.27 7.23 2.30
C LYS A 558 26.50 8.67 2.73
N PHE A 559 26.31 8.92 4.03
CA PHE A 559 26.45 10.21 4.68
C PHE A 559 27.54 10.13 5.73
N GLU A 560 28.21 11.26 5.99
CA GLU A 560 29.16 11.37 7.10
C GLU A 560 28.39 11.43 8.42
N LYS A 561 28.90 10.74 9.45
CA LYS A 561 28.31 10.77 10.78
C LYS A 561 28.42 12.18 11.36
N LEU A 562 27.31 12.73 11.86
CA LEU A 562 27.37 13.97 12.63
C LEU A 562 28.22 13.76 13.89
N GLU A 563 29.29 14.55 14.02
CA GLU A 563 29.92 14.78 15.31
C GLU A 563 28.94 15.56 16.20
N GLU A 564 28.66 15.05 17.40
CA GLU A 564 27.96 15.85 18.40
C GLU A 564 28.83 17.06 18.77
N GLU A 565 28.25 18.27 18.78
CA GLU A 565 28.96 19.45 19.26
C GLU A 565 29.35 19.24 20.72
N SER A 566 30.60 18.85 20.96
CA SER A 566 31.10 18.60 22.32
C SER A 566 30.97 19.87 23.17
N ILE A 567 29.97 19.88 24.06
CA ILE A 567 29.69 21.00 24.96
C ILE A 567 30.82 21.05 25.99
N SER A 568 31.92 21.70 25.58
CA SER A 568 33.03 22.05 26.46
C SER A 568 32.46 22.80 27.67
N PRO A 569 32.70 22.33 28.91
CA PRO A 569 32.06 22.92 30.08
C PRO A 569 32.40 24.43 30.16
N PRO A 570 31.48 25.29 30.60
CA PRO A 570 31.65 26.73 30.51
C PRO A 570 32.97 27.19 31.12
N ILE A 571 33.84 27.77 30.28
CA ILE A 571 35.13 28.30 30.72
C ILE A 571 34.85 29.36 31.78
N GLU A 572 35.21 29.07 33.04
CA GLU A 572 35.20 30.06 34.12
C GLU A 572 36.00 31.29 33.67
N LYS A 573 35.30 32.39 33.40
CA LYS A 573 35.92 33.69 33.15
C LYS A 573 36.47 34.26 34.46
N LYS A 574 37.55 33.65 34.96
CA LYS A 574 38.37 34.19 36.04
C LYS A 574 38.79 35.60 35.64
N MET A 575 38.38 36.57 36.45
CA MET A 575 38.58 37.98 36.15
C MET A 575 40.08 38.26 35.93
N PRO A 576 40.46 39.00 34.88
CA PRO A 576 41.87 39.17 34.53
C PRO A 576 42.59 40.00 35.59
N THR A 577 43.53 39.38 36.30
CA THR A 577 44.41 40.08 37.24
C THR A 577 45.29 41.06 36.47
N LYS A 578 45.21 42.33 36.87
CA LYS A 578 45.80 43.49 36.19
C LYS A 578 47.33 43.46 36.19
N ILE A 579 47.95 43.19 35.02
CA ILE A 579 49.40 43.34 34.79
C ILE A 579 49.65 44.23 33.56
N THR A 580 50.74 45.01 33.62
CA THR A 580 50.95 46.23 32.83
C THR A 580 51.54 45.99 31.44
N ALA A 581 51.13 46.82 30.46
CA ALA A 581 51.68 46.81 29.11
C ALA A 581 53.08 47.47 29.00
N LYS A 582 53.83 47.09 27.95
CA LYS A 582 54.93 47.88 27.35
C LYS A 582 55.00 47.64 25.84
N GLU A 583 55.47 48.64 25.11
CA GLU A 583 55.39 48.72 23.65
C GLU A 583 56.64 48.18 22.93
N ALA A 584 56.47 47.78 21.66
CA ALA A 584 57.42 48.06 20.57
C ALA A 584 56.73 47.91 19.20
N THR A 585 57.08 48.76 18.22
CA THR A 585 56.51 48.78 16.85
C THR A 585 57.59 48.50 15.76
N PRO A 586 57.23 48.27 14.48
CA PRO A 586 57.93 47.27 13.63
C PRO A 586 58.78 47.84 12.47
N LYS A 587 59.35 46.91 11.65
CA LYS A 587 59.98 47.00 10.28
C LYS A 587 61.34 46.25 10.29
N LYS A 588 61.90 45.66 9.20
CA LYS A 588 61.51 45.55 7.77
C LYS A 588 62.37 44.49 7.03
N GLN A 589 61.78 43.73 6.09
CA GLN A 589 62.39 43.19 4.82
C GLN A 589 63.63 42.25 4.97
N LYS A 590 64.12 41.48 3.98
CA LYS A 590 64.03 41.59 2.50
C LYS A 590 64.24 40.24 1.75
N ILE A 591 63.27 39.88 0.89
CA ILE A 591 63.35 39.46 -0.54
C ILE A 591 64.59 38.67 -1.05
N ASN A 592 64.36 37.53 -1.69
CA ASN A 592 64.80 37.23 -3.08
C ASN A 592 63.92 36.12 -3.71
N SER A 593 63.81 36.05 -5.05
CA SER A 593 62.77 35.27 -5.76
C SER A 593 63.10 34.90 -7.22
N GLU A 594 62.91 33.63 -7.60
CA GLU A 594 62.90 33.08 -8.98
C GLU A 594 61.94 31.86 -9.02
N ASN A 595 61.17 31.52 -10.06
CA ASN A 595 60.96 32.12 -11.39
C ASN A 595 59.46 32.13 -11.81
N LEU A 596 59.13 32.93 -12.84
CA LEU A 596 57.82 33.03 -13.55
C LEU A 596 57.92 32.38 -14.97
N PRO A 597 56.95 32.48 -15.94
CA PRO A 597 55.67 33.21 -16.04
C PRO A 597 54.47 32.27 -16.43
N SER A 598 53.25 32.64 -16.87
CA SER A 598 52.51 33.91 -17.18
C SER A 598 50.99 33.62 -16.99
N GLN A 599 50.16 34.45 -16.34
CA GLN A 599 49.60 35.76 -16.78
C GLN A 599 48.63 35.67 -17.99
N ASN A 600 47.51 36.41 -18.09
CA ASN A 600 46.86 37.45 -17.25
C ASN A 600 45.36 37.54 -17.64
N THR A 601 44.43 38.32 -17.05
CA THR A 601 44.44 39.45 -16.08
C THR A 601 43.20 39.25 -15.13
N ALA A 602 42.44 40.15 -14.48
CA ALA A 602 42.31 41.59 -14.13
C ALA A 602 41.18 41.68 -13.05
N THR A 603 40.93 42.69 -12.21
CA THR A 603 41.64 43.88 -11.66
C THR A 603 40.88 44.28 -10.36
N VAL A 604 41.37 45.25 -9.56
CA VAL A 604 40.94 45.53 -8.16
C VAL A 604 40.68 47.04 -7.95
N ILE A 605 40.28 47.47 -6.71
CA ILE A 605 40.34 48.85 -6.13
C ILE A 605 39.06 49.71 -6.39
N ASN A 606 38.47 50.51 -5.46
CA ASN A 606 38.84 50.97 -4.09
C ASN A 606 37.63 51.09 -3.12
N ALA A 607 37.87 51.54 -1.88
CA ALA A 607 36.84 51.82 -0.85
C ALA A 607 36.73 53.32 -0.47
N ILE A 608 35.64 53.70 0.25
CA ILE A 608 35.59 54.71 1.34
C ILE A 608 34.24 54.59 2.10
N THR A 609 34.20 55.09 3.34
CA THR A 609 33.13 54.91 4.34
C THR A 609 31.98 55.93 4.29
N GLU A 610 30.76 55.50 4.65
CA GLU A 610 29.82 56.32 5.41
C GLU A 610 28.91 55.44 6.29
N ASN A 611 28.34 56.00 7.37
CA ASN A 611 27.56 55.24 8.37
C ASN A 611 26.08 55.14 8.01
N LYS A 612 25.50 53.93 8.09
CA LYS A 612 24.08 53.71 8.41
C LYS A 612 23.84 52.28 8.90
N GLU A 613 22.85 52.13 9.78
CA GLU A 613 22.29 50.83 10.15
C GLU A 613 21.33 50.37 9.06
N GLU A 614 21.60 49.21 8.43
CA GLU A 614 20.61 48.52 7.61
C GLU A 614 20.92 47.01 7.58
N ILE A 615 19.89 46.19 7.31
CA ILE A 615 19.88 44.76 7.65
C ILE A 615 20.70 43.94 6.63
N LEU A 616 21.58 43.06 7.13
CA LEU A 616 22.39 42.18 6.28
C LEU A 616 21.52 41.20 5.46
N PRO A 617 21.63 41.18 4.12
CA PRO A 617 20.96 40.17 3.31
C PRO A 617 21.67 38.82 3.48
N ILE A 618 20.87 37.77 3.72
CA ILE A 618 21.33 36.38 3.83
C ILE A 618 22.02 35.98 2.52
N LYS A 619 23.21 35.37 2.60
CA LYS A 619 23.89 34.77 1.44
C LYS A 619 22.96 33.72 0.80
N LYS A 620 22.48 33.97 -0.43
CA LYS A 620 21.80 32.93 -1.23
C LYS A 620 22.75 31.73 -1.35
N GLY A 621 22.33 30.57 -0.86
CA GLY A 621 23.07 29.31 -1.04
C GLY A 621 23.14 28.91 -2.52
N TRP A 622 24.18 28.16 -2.87
CA TRP A 622 24.46 27.69 -4.24
C TRP A 622 23.25 27.04 -4.92
N PHE A 623 22.42 26.32 -4.15
CA PHE A 623 21.18 25.68 -4.62
C PHE A 623 20.17 26.67 -5.23
N ARG A 624 20.01 27.90 -4.72
CA ARG A 624 19.15 28.92 -5.36
C ARG A 624 19.73 29.41 -6.69
N ASN A 625 21.05 29.51 -6.82
CA ASN A 625 21.71 29.83 -8.09
C ASN A 625 21.69 28.66 -9.09
N LEU A 626 21.36 27.44 -8.66
CA LEU A 626 21.09 26.30 -9.52
C LEU A 626 19.65 26.35 -10.05
N LEU A 627 18.67 26.57 -9.16
CA LEU A 627 17.25 26.74 -9.53
C LEU A 627 17.03 27.94 -10.47
N GLU A 628 17.63 29.10 -10.20
CA GLU A 628 17.57 30.29 -11.06
C GLU A 628 18.22 30.11 -12.44
N LYS A 629 18.96 29.00 -12.68
CA LYS A 629 19.47 28.60 -13.99
C LYS A 629 18.64 27.54 -14.72
N ILE A 630 17.85 26.76 -13.98
CA ILE A 630 17.00 25.69 -14.55
C ILE A 630 15.68 26.28 -15.04
N PHE A 631 15.08 27.20 -14.28
CA PHE A 631 13.74 27.74 -14.54
C PHE A 631 13.73 29.10 -15.26
N ASN A 632 14.77 29.44 -16.03
CA ASN A 632 14.90 30.75 -16.68
C ASN A 632 15.26 30.65 -18.17
N ILE A 633 14.64 29.66 -18.84
CA ILE A 633 14.48 29.62 -20.30
C ILE A 633 13.01 29.25 -20.59
N PHE A 634 12.09 30.16 -20.27
CA PHE A 634 10.86 30.47 -21.00
C PHE A 634 10.22 31.76 -20.44
#